data_AF-A0A4Q3VS03-F1
#
_entry.id   AF-A0A4Q3VS03-F1
#
_cell.length_a   1.000
_cell.length_b   1.000
_cell.length_c   1.000
_cell.angle_alpha   90.00
_cell.angle_beta   90.00
_cell.angle_gamma   90.00
#
_symmetry.space_group_name_H-M   'P 1'
#
loop_
_entity.id
_entity.type
_entity.pdbx_description
1 polymer ?
#
loop_
_entity_poly.entity_id
_entity_poly.type
_entity_poly.pdbx_seq_one_letter_code
_entity_poly.pdbx_strand_id
1 'polypeptide(L)'
;MKIKDIRQFRTFFKTHIKKTKDPNRNEHFIGTTHYFQDNDEPVFGFFEMYHGDKEGFNESDGIRGFLEGFLDMAKDGQAVYEFMQNAVDARSTNFCLFWGKDEEDGNTYLLVLNNGDMFTMDSVRSILNVGVSTKSSNNFTIGKFGIGFKLAHRLVGRENGLDELIHQNYGPILFSWQNQEVRQLDKLI
;
A
#
# COMPACT_ATOMS: atom_id res chain seq x y z
N MET A 1 -4.64 -15.47 14.91
CA MET A 1 -4.61 -14.02 15.25
C MET A 1 -5.37 -13.27 14.16
N LYS A 2 -6.44 -12.52 14.50
CA LYS A 2 -7.26 -11.80 13.50
C LYS A 2 -6.73 -10.36 13.39
N ILE A 3 -5.84 -10.08 12.43
CA ILE A 3 -5.42 -8.71 12.12
C ILE A 3 -6.58 -8.02 11.39
N LYS A 4 -7.05 -6.90 11.92
CA LYS A 4 -8.21 -6.17 11.38
C LYS A 4 -7.85 -4.90 10.61
N ASP A 5 -6.68 -4.32 10.89
CA ASP A 5 -6.27 -3.04 10.33
C ASP A 5 -4.75 -2.94 10.15
N ILE A 6 -4.32 -1.88 9.49
CA ILE A 6 -2.91 -1.63 9.19
C ILE A 6 -2.06 -1.36 10.44
N ARG A 7 -2.61 -0.80 11.53
CA ARG A 7 -1.85 -0.59 12.78
C ARG A 7 -1.51 -1.94 13.40
N GLN A 8 -2.50 -2.82 13.51
CA GLN A 8 -2.31 -4.19 14.01
C GLN A 8 -1.33 -4.97 13.14
N PHE A 9 -1.37 -4.78 11.82
CA PHE A 9 -0.38 -5.37 10.91
C PHE A 9 1.04 -4.89 11.21
N ARG A 10 1.24 -3.58 11.40
CA ARG A 10 2.56 -2.99 11.69
C ARG A 10 3.13 -3.51 13.00
N THR A 11 2.31 -3.60 14.06
CA THR A 11 2.70 -4.21 15.34
C THR A 11 3.04 -5.69 15.19
N PHE A 12 2.22 -6.45 14.45
CA PHE A 12 2.52 -7.85 14.15
C PHE A 12 3.84 -8.00 13.39
N PHE A 13 4.08 -7.17 12.38
CA PHE A 13 5.30 -7.20 11.58
C PHE A 13 6.55 -6.97 12.45
N LYS A 14 6.55 -5.93 13.28
CA LYS A 14 7.64 -5.64 14.22
C LYS A 14 7.90 -6.81 15.17
N THR A 15 6.85 -7.33 15.81
CA THR A 15 6.97 -8.31 16.90
C THR A 15 7.18 -9.75 16.45
N HIS A 16 6.59 -10.16 15.33
CA HIS A 16 6.57 -11.56 14.89
C HIS A 16 7.44 -11.81 13.65
N ILE A 17 7.56 -10.83 12.75
CA ILE A 17 8.40 -10.96 11.54
C ILE A 17 9.82 -10.47 11.81
N LYS A 18 9.97 -9.22 12.26
CA LYS A 18 11.28 -8.65 12.62
C LYS A 18 11.78 -9.13 13.99
N LYS A 19 10.86 -9.58 14.85
CA LYS A 19 11.16 -10.10 16.20
C LYS A 19 12.01 -9.15 17.04
N THR A 20 11.80 -7.84 16.87
CA THR A 20 12.46 -6.81 17.68
C THR A 20 11.49 -6.23 18.70
N LYS A 21 12.04 -5.81 19.84
CA LYS A 21 11.35 -5.03 20.89
C LYS A 21 11.99 -3.66 21.08
N ASP A 22 12.87 -3.25 20.17
CA ASP A 22 13.65 -2.02 20.35
C ASP A 22 12.72 -0.80 20.41
N PRO A 23 12.87 0.05 21.44
CA PRO A 23 12.00 1.21 21.63
C PRO A 23 12.25 2.29 20.58
N ASN A 24 13.45 2.32 19.97
CA ASN A 24 13.80 3.25 18.89
C ASN A 24 13.21 2.85 17.52
N ARG A 25 12.48 1.74 17.43
CA ARG A 25 11.75 1.32 16.23
C ARG A 25 10.27 1.60 16.43
N ASN A 26 9.75 2.69 15.88
CA ASN A 26 8.35 3.08 15.99
C ASN A 26 7.54 2.58 14.79
N GLU A 27 6.75 1.52 14.96
CA GLU A 27 5.93 0.95 13.90
C GLU A 27 4.75 1.82 13.45
N HIS A 28 4.46 2.90 14.17
CA HIS A 28 3.34 3.79 13.87
C HIS A 28 3.76 5.11 13.22
N PHE A 29 5.03 5.48 13.33
CA PHE A 29 5.66 6.46 12.45
C PHE A 29 5.89 5.83 11.07
N ILE A 30 5.35 6.42 9.99
CA ILE A 30 5.47 5.84 8.65
C ILE A 30 6.85 6.07 8.04
N GLY A 31 7.55 7.17 8.35
CA GLY A 31 8.78 7.58 7.68
C GLY A 31 10.00 6.68 7.89
N THR A 32 11.16 7.15 7.45
CA THR A 32 12.46 6.47 7.59
C THR A 32 13.03 6.69 8.98
N THR A 33 13.46 7.91 9.28
CA THR A 33 14.09 8.30 10.55
C THR A 33 13.55 9.64 11.02
N HIS A 34 13.40 9.81 12.32
CA HIS A 34 13.07 11.09 12.95
C HIS A 34 13.88 11.28 14.23
N TYR A 35 14.37 12.50 14.43
CA TYR A 35 15.06 12.93 15.65
C TYR A 35 14.08 13.73 16.49
N PHE A 36 13.72 13.22 17.67
CA PHE A 36 12.91 14.00 18.61
C PHE A 36 13.77 15.08 19.24
N GLN A 37 13.23 16.30 19.37
CA GLN A 37 13.98 17.48 19.84
C GLN A 37 14.64 17.33 21.23
N ASP A 38 14.24 16.31 22.01
CA ASP A 38 14.74 16.04 23.36
C ASP A 38 15.62 14.78 23.48
N ASN A 39 15.85 14.03 22.39
CA ASN A 39 16.69 12.82 22.39
C ASN A 39 17.64 12.83 21.19
N ASP A 40 18.95 12.73 21.44
CA ASP A 40 19.98 12.55 20.41
C ASP A 40 19.88 11.20 19.67
N GLU A 41 19.01 10.30 20.13
CA GLU A 41 18.84 8.96 19.56
C GLU A 41 17.81 8.95 18.42
N PRO A 42 18.16 8.45 17.23
CA PRO A 42 17.25 8.37 16.10
C PRO A 42 16.12 7.37 16.37
N VAL A 43 14.89 7.76 16.02
CA VAL A 43 13.75 6.86 15.98
C VAL A 43 13.47 6.49 14.53
N PHE A 44 13.47 5.20 14.25
CA PHE A 44 13.23 4.67 12.91
C PHE A 44 11.78 4.24 12.76
N GLY A 45 11.17 4.62 11.64
CA GLY A 45 9.78 4.36 11.34
C GLY A 45 9.54 3.03 10.64
N PHE A 46 8.29 2.83 10.26
CA PHE A 46 7.83 1.63 9.60
C PHE A 46 8.45 1.47 8.20
N PHE A 47 8.66 2.54 7.45
CA PHE A 47 9.26 2.45 6.13
C PHE A 47 10.72 1.97 6.21
N GLU A 48 11.51 2.45 7.17
CA GLU A 48 12.86 1.91 7.43
C GLU A 48 12.79 0.43 7.83
N MET A 49 11.92 0.07 8.77
CA MET A 49 11.81 -1.32 9.20
C MET A 49 11.43 -2.26 8.05
N TYR A 50 10.59 -1.78 7.12
CA TYR A 50 10.05 -2.58 6.05
C TYR A 50 10.97 -2.64 4.82
N HIS A 51 11.60 -1.52 4.44
CA HIS A 51 12.39 -1.36 3.21
C HIS A 51 13.89 -1.12 3.43
N GLY A 52 14.33 -1.03 4.69
CA GLY A 52 15.70 -0.73 5.07
C GLY A 52 16.03 0.76 5.02
N ASP A 53 17.31 1.06 5.11
CA ASP A 53 17.81 2.43 5.00
C ASP A 53 17.53 3.00 3.60
N LYS A 54 16.78 4.09 3.61
CA LYS A 54 16.38 4.88 2.46
C LYS A 54 16.51 6.37 2.78
N GLU A 55 17.44 6.76 3.64
CA GLU A 55 17.82 8.17 3.71
C GLU A 55 18.49 8.56 2.39
N GLY A 56 18.03 9.65 1.78
CA GLY A 56 18.55 10.09 0.49
C GLY A 56 19.97 10.63 0.63
N PHE A 57 20.91 10.16 -0.18
CA PHE A 57 22.29 10.65 -0.19
C PHE A 57 22.43 12.08 -0.77
N ASN A 58 21.39 12.62 -1.43
CA ASN A 58 21.47 13.82 -2.28
C ASN A 58 20.30 14.82 -2.09
N GLU A 59 19.93 15.20 -0.87
CA GLU A 59 18.84 16.17 -0.55
C GLU A 59 17.42 15.79 -1.06
N SER A 60 17.28 14.73 -1.84
CA SER A 60 15.99 14.12 -2.20
C SER A 60 15.46 13.32 -1.02
N ASP A 61 14.20 13.53 -0.63
CA ASP A 61 13.47 12.62 0.27
C ASP A 61 13.68 11.17 -0.21
N GLY A 62 14.40 10.34 0.54
CA GLY A 62 14.80 9.04 0.02
C GLY A 62 13.63 8.05 -0.11
N ILE A 63 12.49 8.33 0.53
CA ILE A 63 11.21 7.67 0.22
C ILE A 63 10.76 8.03 -1.21
N ARG A 64 10.88 9.31 -1.58
CA ARG A 64 10.57 9.80 -2.93
C ARG A 64 11.39 9.08 -3.98
N GLY A 65 12.71 9.09 -3.85
CA GLY A 65 13.60 8.44 -4.82
C GLY A 65 13.36 6.93 -4.94
N PHE A 66 13.02 6.26 -3.83
CA PHE A 66 12.63 4.85 -3.85
C PHE A 66 11.36 4.62 -4.66
N LEU A 67 10.31 5.41 -4.44
CA LEU A 67 9.01 5.23 -5.09
C LEU A 67 8.99 5.69 -6.55
N GLU A 68 9.70 6.77 -6.88
CA GLU A 68 9.75 7.39 -8.21
C GLU A 68 10.11 6.38 -9.31
N GLY A 69 11.19 5.60 -9.10
CA GLY A 69 11.61 4.60 -10.08
C GLY A 69 10.56 3.52 -10.37
N PHE A 70 9.72 3.18 -9.39
CA PHE A 70 8.65 2.20 -9.60
C PHE A 70 7.41 2.81 -10.25
N LEU A 71 7.10 4.06 -9.93
CA LEU A 71 5.94 4.74 -10.49
C LEU A 71 6.21 5.11 -11.95
N ASP A 72 7.38 5.63 -12.30
CA ASP A 72 7.73 6.04 -13.67
C ASP A 72 7.76 4.90 -14.68
N MET A 73 8.02 3.67 -14.21
CA MET A 73 8.04 2.48 -15.05
C MET A 73 6.69 2.08 -15.63
N ALA A 74 5.58 2.68 -15.19
CA ALA A 74 4.25 2.21 -15.50
C ALA A 74 3.39 3.20 -16.29
N LYS A 75 2.54 2.66 -17.17
CA LYS A 75 1.61 3.44 -17.99
C LYS A 75 0.22 3.49 -17.35
N ASP A 76 -0.46 4.62 -17.42
CA ASP A 76 -1.74 4.85 -16.72
C ASP A 76 -2.84 3.86 -17.13
N GLY A 77 -2.96 3.56 -18.42
CA GLY A 77 -3.92 2.58 -18.95
C GLY A 77 -3.69 1.15 -18.46
N GLN A 78 -2.51 0.84 -17.91
CA GLN A 78 -2.19 -0.48 -17.36
C GLN A 78 -2.82 -0.72 -15.99
N ALA A 79 -3.09 0.34 -15.21
CA ALA A 79 -3.65 0.20 -13.87
C ALA A 79 -4.99 -0.57 -13.86
N VAL A 80 -5.84 -0.35 -14.87
CA VAL A 80 -7.12 -1.06 -15.02
C VAL A 80 -6.91 -2.56 -15.24
N TYR A 81 -5.96 -2.93 -16.10
CA TYR A 81 -5.62 -4.33 -16.34
C TYR A 81 -5.07 -5.01 -15.08
N GLU A 82 -4.27 -4.30 -14.27
CA GLU A 82 -3.73 -4.84 -13.02
C GLU A 82 -4.83 -5.06 -11.97
N PHE A 83 -5.83 -4.19 -11.87
CA PHE A 83 -7.00 -4.43 -11.01
C PHE A 83 -7.78 -5.67 -11.44
N MET A 84 -8.03 -5.82 -12.74
CA MET A 84 -8.73 -6.97 -13.30
C MET A 84 -7.93 -8.27 -13.07
N GLN A 85 -6.61 -8.25 -13.29
CA GLN A 85 -5.74 -9.39 -13.01
C GLN A 85 -5.75 -9.77 -11.53
N ASN A 86 -5.69 -8.80 -10.61
CA ASN A 86 -5.80 -9.08 -9.19
C ASN A 86 -7.14 -9.73 -8.81
N ALA A 87 -8.23 -9.33 -9.46
CA ALA A 87 -9.53 -9.97 -9.28
C ALA A 87 -9.55 -11.41 -9.82
N VAL A 88 -8.95 -11.66 -10.98
CA VAL A 88 -8.81 -13.02 -11.53
C VAL A 88 -7.94 -13.90 -10.63
N ASP A 89 -6.81 -13.38 -10.16
CA ASP A 89 -5.90 -14.09 -9.24
C ASP A 89 -6.60 -14.41 -7.90
N ALA A 90 -7.52 -13.56 -7.46
CA ALA A 90 -8.39 -13.78 -6.31
C ALA A 90 -9.60 -14.69 -6.62
N ARG A 91 -9.65 -15.32 -7.81
CA ARG A 91 -10.74 -16.21 -8.26
C ARG A 91 -12.12 -15.53 -8.26
N SER A 92 -12.16 -14.23 -8.52
CA SER A 92 -13.40 -13.46 -8.60
C SER A 92 -14.23 -13.88 -9.81
N THR A 93 -15.57 -13.91 -9.65
CA THR A 93 -16.52 -14.12 -10.75
C THR A 93 -17.13 -12.81 -11.24
N ASN A 94 -17.07 -11.75 -10.42
CA ASN A 94 -17.64 -10.45 -10.69
C ASN A 94 -16.58 -9.38 -10.44
N PHE A 95 -16.47 -8.43 -11.35
CA PHE A 95 -15.57 -7.30 -11.24
C PHE A 95 -16.31 -6.06 -11.73
N CYS A 96 -16.27 -5.00 -10.94
CA CYS A 96 -16.89 -3.73 -11.27
C CYS A 96 -15.90 -2.59 -11.03
N LEU A 97 -15.95 -1.59 -11.91
CA LEU A 97 -15.18 -0.38 -11.81
C LEU A 97 -16.12 0.80 -12.04
N PHE A 98 -16.18 1.71 -11.07
CA PHE A 98 -17.04 2.89 -11.09
C PHE A 98 -16.20 4.15 -10.95
N TRP A 99 -16.47 5.14 -11.80
CA TRP A 99 -15.99 6.49 -11.61
C TRP A 99 -17.16 7.33 -11.10
N GLY A 100 -16.94 8.06 -10.02
CA GLY A 100 -17.98 8.84 -9.36
C GLY A 100 -17.48 10.17 -8.82
N LYS A 101 -18.42 10.92 -8.26
CA LYS A 101 -18.17 12.14 -7.50
C LYS A 101 -18.84 11.97 -6.14
N ASP A 102 -18.10 12.21 -5.08
CA ASP A 102 -18.61 12.19 -3.72
C ASP A 102 -19.57 13.37 -3.54
N GLU A 103 -20.73 13.13 -2.91
CA GLU A 103 -21.78 14.14 -2.73
C GLU A 103 -21.49 15.07 -1.54
N GLU A 104 -20.70 14.63 -0.57
CA GLU A 104 -20.38 15.38 0.65
C GLU A 104 -19.27 16.41 0.41
N ASP A 105 -18.19 16.01 -0.27
CA ASP A 105 -17.03 16.88 -0.50
C ASP A 105 -16.82 17.29 -1.97
N GLY A 106 -17.54 16.66 -2.91
CA GLY A 106 -17.44 16.96 -4.34
C GLY A 106 -16.18 16.41 -5.02
N ASN A 107 -15.37 15.60 -4.35
CA ASN A 107 -14.18 15.01 -4.95
C ASN A 107 -14.54 13.84 -5.85
N THR A 108 -13.76 13.64 -6.91
CA THR A 108 -13.93 12.47 -7.78
C THR A 108 -13.24 11.24 -7.19
N TYR A 109 -13.85 10.07 -7.36
CA TYR A 109 -13.28 8.81 -6.90
C TYR A 109 -13.37 7.73 -7.98
N LEU A 110 -12.44 6.77 -7.88
CA LEU A 110 -12.48 5.50 -8.59
C LEU A 110 -12.75 4.39 -7.58
N LEU A 111 -13.85 3.66 -7.75
CA LEU A 111 -14.22 2.52 -6.92
C LEU A 111 -14.05 1.22 -7.72
N VAL A 112 -13.21 0.33 -7.20
CA VAL A 112 -12.96 -0.99 -7.78
C VAL A 112 -13.46 -2.07 -6.83
N LEU A 113 -14.35 -2.94 -7.32
CA LEU A 113 -15.01 -3.97 -6.52
C LEU A 113 -14.86 -5.33 -7.21
N ASN A 114 -14.60 -6.36 -6.41
CA ASN A 114 -14.62 -7.74 -6.87
C ASN A 114 -15.11 -8.65 -5.73
N ASN A 115 -15.62 -9.84 -6.07
CA ASN A 115 -16.13 -10.82 -5.12
C ASN A 115 -15.19 -12.03 -4.93
N GLY A 116 -13.90 -11.83 -5.20
CA GLY A 116 -12.88 -12.86 -5.00
C GLY A 116 -12.58 -13.12 -3.53
N ASP A 117 -11.52 -13.91 -3.32
CA ASP A 117 -11.04 -14.27 -1.99
C ASP A 117 -10.63 -13.03 -1.17
N MET A 118 -10.84 -13.11 0.15
CA MET A 118 -10.35 -12.09 1.08
C MET A 118 -8.82 -12.05 1.12
N PHE A 119 -8.26 -10.90 1.53
CA PHE A 119 -6.83 -10.74 1.68
C PHE A 119 -6.28 -11.67 2.75
N THR A 120 -5.19 -12.35 2.39
CA THR A 120 -4.36 -13.09 3.33
C THR A 120 -3.22 -12.19 3.83
N MET A 121 -2.49 -12.66 4.85
CA MET A 121 -1.27 -11.98 5.30
C MET A 121 -0.24 -11.81 4.19
N ASP A 122 -0.10 -12.80 3.32
CA ASP A 122 0.82 -12.74 2.19
C ASP A 122 0.32 -11.74 1.14
N SER A 123 -1.00 -11.64 0.93
CA SER A 123 -1.61 -10.62 0.08
C SER A 123 -1.29 -9.21 0.59
N VAL A 124 -1.48 -8.95 1.90
CA VAL A 124 -1.16 -7.64 2.51
C VAL A 124 0.33 -7.33 2.38
N ARG A 125 1.21 -8.31 2.63
CA ARG A 125 2.66 -8.13 2.43
C ARG A 125 3.01 -7.84 0.98
N SER A 126 2.36 -8.48 0.02
CA SER A 126 2.58 -8.21 -1.41
C SER A 126 2.06 -6.83 -1.82
N ILE A 127 0.97 -6.35 -1.20
CA ILE A 127 0.43 -5.00 -1.42
C ILE A 127 1.35 -3.92 -0.85
N LEU A 128 2.00 -4.16 0.28
CA LEU A 128 2.89 -3.19 0.92
C LEU A 128 4.33 -3.26 0.39
N ASN A 129 4.83 -4.44 0.00
CA ASN A 129 6.18 -4.56 -0.56
C ASN A 129 6.25 -4.03 -1.98
N VAL A 130 7.39 -3.45 -2.31
CA VAL A 130 7.76 -3.07 -3.67
C VAL A 130 8.94 -3.95 -4.10
N GLY A 131 8.93 -4.45 -5.34
CA GLY A 131 10.00 -5.32 -5.84
C GLY A 131 9.89 -6.81 -5.49
N VAL A 132 8.91 -7.21 -4.66
CA VAL A 132 8.66 -8.62 -4.29
C VAL A 132 7.39 -9.09 -4.96
N SER A 133 7.51 -10.03 -5.90
CA SER A 133 6.36 -10.71 -6.53
C SER A 133 6.34 -12.17 -6.17
N THR A 134 5.14 -12.69 -5.92
CA THR A 134 4.87 -14.13 -5.78
C THR A 134 4.57 -14.80 -7.13
N LYS A 135 4.54 -14.05 -8.24
CA LYS A 135 4.22 -14.57 -9.58
C LYS A 135 5.45 -15.21 -10.23
N SER A 136 5.25 -16.35 -10.88
CA SER A 136 6.32 -17.13 -11.51
C SER A 136 7.10 -16.34 -12.59
N SER A 137 8.40 -16.61 -12.70
CA SER A 137 9.37 -15.87 -13.54
C SER A 137 9.10 -15.87 -15.05
N ASN A 138 8.19 -16.72 -15.53
CA ASN A 138 7.92 -16.99 -16.95
C ASN A 138 7.01 -15.97 -17.65
N ASN A 139 6.38 -15.05 -16.92
CA ASN A 139 5.52 -14.02 -17.52
C ASN A 139 6.28 -12.68 -17.58
N PHE A 140 6.42 -12.11 -18.78
CA PHE A 140 6.90 -10.73 -19.00
C PHE A 140 5.82 -9.70 -18.59
N THR A 141 5.23 -9.86 -17.40
CA THR A 141 4.21 -8.95 -16.88
C THR A 141 4.78 -8.09 -15.77
N ILE A 142 4.32 -6.85 -15.67
CA ILE A 142 4.73 -5.90 -14.64
C ILE A 142 4.43 -6.45 -13.22
N GLY A 143 3.41 -7.29 -13.09
CA GLY A 143 3.14 -8.07 -11.87
C GLY A 143 4.35 -8.86 -11.33
N LYS A 144 5.36 -9.20 -12.15
CA LYS A 144 6.64 -9.82 -11.72
C LYS A 144 7.51 -8.89 -10.88
N PHE A 145 7.39 -7.58 -11.04
CA PHE A 145 8.16 -6.59 -10.28
C PHE A 145 7.45 -6.19 -8.96
N GLY A 146 6.26 -6.75 -8.68
CA GLY A 146 5.51 -6.43 -7.46
C GLY A 146 4.90 -5.02 -7.45
N ILE A 147 4.85 -4.35 -8.61
CA ILE A 147 4.36 -2.97 -8.74
C ILE A 147 2.92 -2.87 -9.27
N GLY A 148 2.27 -3.98 -9.62
CA GLY A 148 0.93 -3.97 -10.25
C GLY A 148 -0.13 -3.20 -9.47
N PHE A 149 -0.26 -3.46 -8.16
CA PHE A 149 -1.19 -2.68 -7.31
C PHE A 149 -0.71 -1.24 -7.06
N LYS A 150 0.59 -0.96 -7.15
CA LYS A 150 1.16 0.36 -6.82
C LYS A 150 0.78 1.40 -7.87
N LEU A 151 0.33 0.93 -9.04
CA LEU A 151 -0.23 1.79 -10.08
C LEU A 151 -1.52 2.50 -9.63
N ALA A 152 -2.18 2.02 -8.58
CA ALA A 152 -3.27 2.75 -7.95
C ALA A 152 -2.83 4.16 -7.51
N HIS A 153 -1.56 4.35 -7.12
CA HIS A 153 -1.03 5.66 -6.76
C HIS A 153 -0.88 6.61 -7.97
N ARG A 154 -0.65 6.10 -9.18
CA ARG A 154 -0.64 6.94 -10.39
C ARG A 154 -2.02 7.51 -10.69
N LEU A 155 -3.09 6.83 -10.29
CA LEU A 155 -4.46 7.26 -10.56
C LEU A 155 -4.95 8.37 -9.63
N VAL A 156 -4.26 8.64 -8.52
CA VAL A 156 -4.67 9.67 -7.55
C VAL A 156 -4.03 11.03 -7.80
N GLY A 157 -3.01 11.12 -8.66
CA GLY A 157 -2.30 12.38 -8.93
C GLY A 157 -2.34 12.82 -10.39
N ARG A 158 -1.82 14.01 -10.65
CA ARG A 158 -1.79 14.60 -12.00
C ARG A 158 -0.75 13.96 -12.93
N GLU A 159 0.35 13.47 -12.36
CA GLU A 159 1.46 12.84 -13.08
C GLU A 159 1.64 11.37 -12.63
N ASN A 160 2.73 11.05 -11.95
CA ASN A 160 2.97 9.71 -11.41
C ASN A 160 2.38 9.52 -9.99
N GLY A 161 1.74 10.55 -9.43
CA GLY A 161 1.05 10.54 -8.13
C GLY A 161 1.97 10.61 -6.91
N LEU A 162 3.26 10.86 -7.11
CA LEU A 162 4.26 10.82 -6.06
C LEU A 162 4.15 11.98 -5.06
N ASP A 163 3.86 13.19 -5.55
CA ASP A 163 3.70 14.38 -4.69
C ASP A 163 2.45 14.26 -3.82
N GLU A 164 1.33 13.86 -4.44
CA GLU A 164 0.07 13.64 -3.77
C GLU A 164 0.19 12.55 -2.69
N LEU A 165 0.94 11.48 -2.98
CA LEU A 165 1.20 10.41 -2.02
C LEU A 165 2.02 10.86 -0.81
N ILE A 166 3.12 11.60 -1.03
CA ILE A 166 4.07 11.95 0.03
C ILE A 166 3.60 13.14 0.85
N HIS A 167 3.08 14.19 0.20
CA HIS A 167 2.79 15.47 0.87
C HIS A 167 1.30 15.65 1.20
N GLN A 168 0.40 15.00 0.47
CA GLN A 168 -1.05 15.19 0.61
C GLN A 168 -1.73 13.98 1.27
N ASN A 169 -0.99 12.90 1.52
CA ASN A 169 -1.50 11.61 2.02
C ASN A 169 -2.59 11.01 1.11
N TYR A 170 -2.55 11.29 -0.19
CA TYR A 170 -3.50 10.71 -1.13
C TYR A 170 -3.10 9.27 -1.44
N GLY A 171 -4.06 8.38 -1.36
CA GLY A 171 -3.82 6.97 -1.63
C GLY A 171 -5.10 6.16 -1.67
N PRO A 172 -5.03 4.94 -2.23
CA PRO A 172 -6.16 4.04 -2.24
C PRO A 172 -6.51 3.63 -0.81
N ILE A 173 -7.80 3.60 -0.50
CA ILE A 173 -8.32 2.94 0.68
C ILE A 173 -8.71 1.52 0.27
N LEU A 174 -8.09 0.53 0.91
CA LEU A 174 -8.38 -0.88 0.63
C LEU A 174 -9.23 -1.47 1.73
N PHE A 175 -10.26 -2.19 1.32
CA PHE A 175 -11.09 -2.99 2.19
C PHE A 175 -11.08 -4.44 1.73
N SER A 176 -11.14 -5.36 2.69
CA SER A 176 -11.31 -6.78 2.42
C SER A 176 -12.15 -7.38 3.53
N TRP A 177 -13.16 -8.14 3.15
CA TRP A 177 -14.14 -8.71 4.08
C TRP A 177 -14.60 -10.08 3.57
N GLN A 178 -15.17 -10.87 4.47
CA GLN A 178 -15.70 -12.20 4.18
C GLN A 178 -17.13 -12.32 4.73
N ASN A 179 -17.95 -13.25 4.22
CA ASN A 179 -19.24 -13.65 4.82
C ASN A 179 -20.21 -12.48 5.10
N GLN A 180 -20.25 -11.49 4.22
CA GLN A 180 -21.08 -10.29 4.39
C GLN A 180 -20.78 -9.48 5.67
N GLU A 181 -19.57 -9.57 6.25
CA GLU A 181 -19.14 -8.73 7.39
C GLU A 181 -19.36 -7.23 7.10
N VAL A 182 -19.27 -6.80 5.83
CA VAL A 182 -19.55 -5.42 5.39
C VAL A 182 -20.97 -4.95 5.75
N ARG A 183 -21.96 -5.85 5.81
CA ARG A 183 -23.35 -5.55 6.22
C ARG A 183 -23.50 -5.28 7.72
N GLN A 184 -22.42 -5.42 8.48
CA GLN A 184 -22.38 -5.14 9.92
C GLN A 184 -21.60 -3.86 10.23
N LEU A 185 -21.10 -3.15 9.21
CA LEU A 185 -20.35 -1.90 9.39
C LEU A 185 -21.20 -0.78 10.01
N ASP A 186 -22.50 -0.79 9.74
CA ASP A 186 -23.52 0.05 10.37
C ASP A 186 -23.61 -0.12 11.89
N LYS A 187 -23.11 -1.24 12.44
CA LYS A 187 -23.06 -1.51 13.88
C LYS A 187 -21.71 -1.17 14.52
N LEU A 188 -20.72 -0.74 13.73
CA LEU A 188 -19.36 -0.43 14.17
C LEU A 188 -19.06 1.07 14.21
N ILE A 189 -19.99 1.90 13.74
CA ILE A 189 -19.98 3.37 13.81
C ILE A 189 -20.99 3.78 14.89
#